data_AF-A0A6P0XCM9-F1
#
_entry.id   AF-A0A6P0XCM9-F1
#
_cell.length_a   1.000
_cell.length_b   1.000
_cell.length_c   1.000
_cell.angle_alpha   90.00
_cell.angle_beta   90.00
_cell.angle_gamma   90.00
#
_symmetry.space_group_name_H-M   'P 1'
#
loop_
_entity.id
_entity.type
_entity.pdbx_description
1 polymer ?
#
loop_
_entity_poly.entity_id
_entity_poly.type
_entity_poly.pdbx_seq_one_letter_code
_entity_poly.pdbx_strand_id
1 'polypeptide(L)'
;LDGQVYLSEEAKQKILEKIGEDSEGDVKILSTTEKLKDKSIKKAAEVWDKWTEGLSDRLSEKINEWDSEHSPLWDREKVIKDYAEGFTSSLSTELENWGNTEVKKIVVNNLQILSKEVGQNLEVVRMNLQEVDYQINSNLNEQFNLAIVNIRADDLDINSVIKLEGYDDNASGLWEGLQLGGLTAGALFMFTGLGILPIIIAGGAVALISSFFNISGDEEKADMKMKQQVYHVGFQKFQESSEEILDKVCDNIAEVFYTQFKSVSTVIEQAILLYENLLEQQDKAHKETQSQLKVEKAFISAKQQQLIQIQKQLEIISTQISGS
;
A
#
# COMPACT_ATOMS: atom_id res chain seq x y z
N LEU A 1 17.35 -4.64 23.90
CA LEU A 1 17.70 -3.81 25.09
C LEU A 1 18.40 -4.71 26.10
N ASP A 2 19.67 -4.46 26.41
CA ASP A 2 20.41 -5.14 27.47
C ASP A 2 20.56 -4.16 28.65
N GLY A 3 19.67 -4.28 29.64
CA GLY A 3 19.66 -3.47 30.85
C GLY A 3 18.32 -3.56 31.57
N GLN A 4 18.32 -3.78 32.89
CA GLN A 4 17.08 -3.75 33.70
C GLN A 4 16.55 -2.31 33.77
N VAL A 5 15.53 -1.99 32.98
CA VAL A 5 14.85 -0.69 33.02
C VAL A 5 13.81 -0.73 34.14
N TYR A 6 13.95 0.16 35.13
CA TYR A 6 12.97 0.37 36.19
C TYR A 6 12.09 1.58 35.85
N LEU A 7 10.83 1.32 35.47
CA LEU A 7 9.84 2.38 35.22
C LEU A 7 9.06 2.67 36.51
N SER A 8 8.71 3.92 36.75
CA SER A 8 7.72 4.26 37.78
C SER A 8 6.30 3.91 37.30
N GLU A 9 5.31 3.85 38.20
CA GLU A 9 3.92 3.61 37.80
C GLU A 9 3.38 4.75 36.92
N GLU A 10 3.83 5.98 37.17
CA GLU A 10 3.51 7.14 36.34
C GLU A 10 4.10 7.00 34.93
N ALA A 11 5.32 6.48 34.81
CA ALA A 11 5.94 6.21 33.52
C ALA A 11 5.21 5.12 32.74
N LYS A 12 4.78 4.03 33.40
CA LYS A 12 3.93 2.98 32.78
C LYS A 12 2.63 3.55 32.24
N GLN A 13 1.92 4.31 33.08
CA GLN A 13 0.64 4.91 32.73
C GLN A 13 0.79 5.81 31.51
N LYS A 14 1.86 6.61 31.47
CA LYS A 14 2.15 7.48 30.33
C LYS A 14 2.49 6.71 29.05
N ILE A 15 3.21 5.60 29.14
CA ILE A 15 3.48 4.73 27.98
C ILE A 15 2.17 4.14 27.44
N LEU A 16 1.26 3.69 28.32
CA LEU A 16 -0.06 3.19 27.90
C LEU A 16 -0.90 4.29 27.23
N GLU A 17 -0.83 5.53 27.73
CA GLU A 17 -1.47 6.68 27.09
C GLU A 17 -0.89 6.92 25.69
N LYS A 18 0.43 6.83 25.50
CA LYS A 18 1.07 6.97 24.19
C LYS A 18 0.70 5.86 23.21
N ILE A 19 0.61 4.61 23.66
CA ILE A 19 0.07 3.51 22.84
C ILE A 19 -1.37 3.84 22.38
N GLY A 20 -2.20 4.39 23.28
CA GLY A 20 -3.55 4.81 22.96
C GLY A 20 -3.61 5.92 21.91
N GLU A 21 -2.80 6.97 22.08
CA GLU A 21 -2.68 8.09 21.12
C GLU A 21 -2.22 7.60 19.73
N ASP A 22 -1.18 6.77 19.67
CA ASP A 22 -0.64 6.25 18.42
C ASP A 22 -1.65 5.31 17.70
N SER A 23 -2.40 4.51 18.47
CA SER A 23 -3.49 3.66 17.95
C SER A 23 -4.66 4.49 17.40
N GLU A 24 -5.04 5.58 18.07
CA GLU A 24 -6.05 6.52 17.56
C GLU A 24 -5.58 7.16 16.25
N GLY A 25 -4.30 7.52 16.16
CA GLY A 25 -3.64 8.00 14.95
C GLY A 25 -3.81 7.03 13.78
N ASP A 26 -3.52 5.75 13.97
CA ASP A 26 -3.64 4.74 12.91
C ASP A 26 -5.09 4.61 12.40
N VAL A 27 -6.07 4.59 13.31
CA VAL A 27 -7.50 4.56 12.96
C VAL A 27 -7.92 5.81 12.16
N LYS A 28 -7.38 6.97 12.52
CA LYS A 28 -7.64 8.23 11.81
C LYS A 28 -7.07 8.21 10.38
N ILE A 29 -5.87 7.63 10.21
CA ILE A 29 -5.25 7.46 8.89
C ILE A 29 -6.06 6.47 8.05
N LEU A 30 -6.54 5.36 8.62
CA LEU A 30 -7.42 4.42 7.93
C LEU A 30 -8.71 5.11 7.43
N SER A 31 -9.38 5.85 8.32
CA SER A 31 -10.60 6.59 7.97
C SER A 31 -10.36 7.61 6.85
N THR A 32 -9.21 8.29 6.88
CA THR A 32 -8.81 9.24 5.83
C THR A 32 -8.50 8.53 4.52
N THR A 33 -7.83 7.38 4.57
CA THR A 33 -7.55 6.50 3.43
C THR A 33 -8.86 6.08 2.75
N GLU A 34 -9.82 5.53 3.50
CA GLU A 34 -11.13 5.11 2.98
C GLU A 34 -11.85 6.24 2.27
N LYS A 35 -11.93 7.41 2.92
CA LYS A 35 -12.58 8.59 2.35
C LYS A 35 -11.92 9.07 1.06
N LEU A 36 -10.60 9.09 1.00
CA LEU A 36 -9.85 9.59 -0.16
C LEU A 36 -9.84 8.57 -1.31
N LYS A 37 -9.82 7.28 -0.99
CA LYS A 37 -10.01 6.16 -1.92
C LYS A 37 -11.38 6.26 -2.59
N ASP A 38 -12.46 6.30 -1.82
CA ASP A 38 -13.83 6.40 -2.33
C ASP A 38 -14.03 7.66 -3.19
N LYS A 39 -13.46 8.79 -2.75
CA LYS A 39 -13.47 10.04 -3.51
C LYS A 39 -12.71 9.92 -4.84
N SER A 40 -11.61 9.17 -4.87
CA SER A 40 -10.82 8.95 -6.09
C SER A 40 -11.60 8.07 -7.08
N ILE A 41 -12.14 6.94 -6.60
CA ILE A 41 -12.96 6.02 -7.39
C ILE A 41 -14.16 6.74 -8.00
N LYS A 42 -14.92 7.48 -7.18
CA LYS A 42 -16.08 8.24 -7.67
C LYS A 42 -15.70 9.23 -8.77
N LYS A 43 -14.63 9.99 -8.58
CA LYS A 43 -14.15 10.94 -9.59
C LYS A 43 -13.64 10.26 -10.84
N ALA A 44 -12.97 9.10 -10.71
CA ALA A 44 -12.49 8.31 -11.84
C ALA A 44 -13.67 7.84 -12.70
N ALA A 45 -14.75 7.36 -12.08
CA ALA A 45 -15.99 7.03 -12.80
C ALA A 45 -16.62 8.26 -13.48
N GLU A 46 -16.70 9.40 -12.80
CA GLU A 46 -17.24 10.64 -13.40
C GLU A 46 -16.44 11.14 -14.63
N VAL A 47 -15.11 10.95 -14.64
CA VAL A 47 -14.28 11.31 -15.81
C VAL A 47 -14.24 10.21 -16.87
N TRP A 48 -14.48 8.95 -16.50
CA TRP A 48 -14.64 7.84 -17.44
C TRP A 48 -15.86 8.08 -18.33
N ASP A 49 -17.02 8.37 -17.74
CA ASP A 49 -18.26 8.63 -18.49
C ASP A 49 -18.04 9.71 -19.55
N LYS A 50 -17.47 10.85 -19.16
CA LYS A 50 -17.15 11.96 -20.08
C LYS A 50 -16.14 11.57 -21.15
N TRP A 51 -15.13 10.77 -20.80
CA TRP A 51 -14.12 10.33 -21.75
C TRP A 51 -14.72 9.38 -22.79
N THR A 52 -15.62 8.47 -22.38
CA THR A 52 -16.29 7.52 -23.28
C THR A 52 -17.25 8.18 -24.26
N GLU A 53 -17.95 9.26 -23.86
CA GLU A 53 -18.89 9.99 -24.73
C GLU A 53 -18.25 10.44 -26.06
N GLY A 54 -16.98 10.84 -26.04
CA GLY A 54 -16.24 11.24 -27.25
C GLY A 54 -15.31 10.18 -27.84
N LEU A 55 -15.23 8.99 -27.24
CA LEU A 55 -14.26 7.96 -27.64
C LEU A 55 -14.55 7.41 -29.04
N SER A 56 -15.84 7.24 -29.36
CA SER A 56 -16.29 6.78 -30.67
C SER A 56 -15.72 7.65 -31.80
N ASP A 57 -15.85 8.96 -31.67
CA ASP A 57 -15.42 9.93 -32.68
C ASP A 57 -13.88 9.94 -32.80
N ARG A 58 -13.16 10.00 -31.67
CA ARG A 58 -11.68 9.98 -31.66
C ARG A 58 -11.11 8.71 -32.28
N LEU A 59 -11.72 7.55 -32.02
CA LEU A 59 -11.31 6.29 -32.65
C LEU A 59 -11.69 6.23 -34.12
N SER A 60 -12.82 6.83 -34.52
CA SER A 60 -13.24 6.87 -35.92
C SER A 60 -12.30 7.70 -36.79
N GLU A 61 -11.73 8.79 -36.25
CA GLU A 61 -10.74 9.61 -36.96
C GLU A 61 -9.45 8.84 -37.24
N LYS A 62 -9.03 7.99 -36.29
CA LYS A 62 -7.83 7.14 -36.38
C LYS A 62 -7.93 5.98 -37.34
N ILE A 63 -9.14 5.64 -37.82
CA ILE A 63 -9.34 4.54 -38.78
C ILE A 63 -8.47 4.70 -40.03
N ASN A 64 -8.27 5.94 -40.49
CA ASN A 64 -7.48 6.23 -41.70
C ASN A 64 -5.97 6.01 -41.50
N GLU A 65 -5.50 5.90 -40.25
CA GLU A 65 -4.10 5.67 -39.91
C GLU A 65 -3.76 4.16 -39.84
N TRP A 66 -4.76 3.29 -39.92
CA TRP A 66 -4.54 1.85 -39.91
C TRP A 66 -4.15 1.40 -41.31
N ASP A 67 -3.01 0.76 -41.46
CA ASP A 67 -2.53 0.29 -42.75
C ASP A 67 -2.24 -1.20 -42.72
N SER A 68 -2.29 -1.83 -43.89
CA SER A 68 -1.91 -3.23 -44.08
C SER A 68 -1.05 -3.34 -45.34
N GLU A 69 0.02 -4.12 -45.26
CA GLU A 69 0.86 -4.47 -46.41
C GLU A 69 0.20 -5.54 -47.31
N HIS A 70 -0.92 -6.10 -46.85
CA HIS A 70 -1.64 -7.19 -47.50
C HIS A 70 -2.77 -6.67 -48.38
N SER A 71 -3.08 -7.37 -49.48
CA SER A 71 -4.18 -6.94 -50.36
C SER A 71 -5.54 -7.23 -49.71
N PRO A 72 -6.42 -6.22 -49.56
CA PRO A 72 -7.80 -6.39 -49.09
C PRO A 72 -8.62 -7.39 -49.90
N LEU A 73 -8.25 -7.66 -51.15
CA LEU A 73 -8.97 -8.61 -52.01
C LEU A 73 -8.50 -10.05 -51.84
N TRP A 74 -7.20 -10.26 -51.62
CA TRP A 74 -6.55 -11.58 -51.68
C TRP A 74 -6.14 -12.15 -50.31
N ASP A 75 -5.78 -11.28 -49.36
CA ASP A 75 -5.23 -11.64 -48.04
C ASP A 75 -6.14 -11.15 -46.89
N ARG A 76 -7.46 -11.26 -47.09
CA ARG A 76 -8.49 -10.66 -46.22
C ARG A 76 -8.31 -10.90 -44.73
N GLU A 77 -8.00 -12.13 -44.33
CA GLU A 77 -7.82 -12.48 -42.93
C GLU A 77 -6.63 -11.75 -42.29
N LYS A 78 -5.54 -11.59 -43.05
CA LYS A 78 -4.37 -10.84 -42.59
C LYS A 78 -4.68 -9.35 -42.50
N VAL A 79 -5.37 -8.80 -43.49
CA VAL A 79 -5.81 -7.40 -43.48
C VAL A 79 -6.75 -7.10 -42.29
N ILE A 80 -7.70 -7.99 -41.99
CA ILE A 80 -8.57 -7.87 -40.81
C ILE A 80 -7.75 -7.90 -39.52
N LYS A 81 -6.75 -8.77 -39.45
CA LYS A 81 -5.85 -8.87 -38.30
C LYS A 81 -5.05 -7.58 -38.11
N ASP A 82 -4.45 -7.05 -39.17
CA ASP A 82 -3.67 -5.81 -39.13
C ASP A 82 -4.53 -4.63 -38.66
N TYR A 83 -5.76 -4.48 -39.18
CA TYR A 83 -6.67 -3.45 -38.70
C TYR A 83 -7.15 -3.67 -37.26
N ALA A 84 -7.30 -4.93 -36.81
CA ALA A 84 -7.65 -5.22 -35.43
C ALA A 84 -6.51 -4.81 -34.46
N GLU A 85 -5.26 -4.98 -34.90
CA GLU A 85 -4.07 -4.46 -34.23
C GLU A 85 -4.06 -2.92 -34.23
N GLY A 86 -4.40 -2.29 -35.36
CA GLY A 86 -4.58 -0.84 -35.46
C GLY A 86 -5.64 -0.27 -34.50
N PHE A 87 -6.81 -0.90 -34.45
CA PHE A 87 -7.88 -0.55 -33.50
C PHE A 87 -7.42 -0.68 -32.05
N THR A 88 -6.81 -1.81 -31.71
CA THR A 88 -6.38 -2.09 -30.33
C THR A 88 -5.27 -1.14 -29.90
N SER A 89 -4.33 -0.82 -30.79
CA SER A 89 -3.30 0.19 -30.54
C SER A 89 -3.92 1.56 -30.29
N SER A 90 -4.86 1.98 -31.15
CA SER A 90 -5.56 3.26 -31.03
C SER A 90 -6.31 3.40 -29.70
N LEU A 91 -7.05 2.36 -29.32
CA LEU A 91 -7.78 2.30 -28.05
C LEU A 91 -6.83 2.27 -26.84
N SER A 92 -5.73 1.51 -26.92
CA SER A 92 -4.69 1.49 -25.89
C SER A 92 -4.14 2.88 -25.64
N THR A 93 -3.80 3.62 -26.70
CA THR A 93 -3.31 5.00 -26.57
C THR A 93 -4.36 5.93 -25.97
N GLU A 94 -5.64 5.80 -26.33
CA GLU A 94 -6.71 6.61 -25.72
C GLU A 94 -6.87 6.34 -24.22
N LEU A 95 -6.83 5.06 -23.81
CA LEU A 95 -6.89 4.64 -22.41
C LEU A 95 -5.67 5.09 -21.62
N GLU A 96 -4.47 4.93 -22.19
CA GLU A 96 -3.21 5.38 -21.60
C GLU A 96 -3.23 6.90 -21.37
N ASN A 97 -3.66 7.66 -22.39
CA ASN A 97 -3.78 9.11 -22.27
C ASN A 97 -4.76 9.49 -21.17
N TRP A 98 -5.94 8.90 -21.12
CA TRP A 98 -6.93 9.16 -20.08
C TRP A 98 -6.42 8.83 -18.67
N GLY A 99 -5.77 7.67 -18.51
CA GLY A 99 -5.23 7.26 -17.23
C GLY A 99 -4.08 8.17 -16.76
N ASN A 100 -3.20 8.56 -17.68
CA ASN A 100 -2.05 9.41 -17.37
C ASN A 100 -2.41 10.89 -17.13
N THR A 101 -3.53 11.37 -17.66
CA THR A 101 -3.95 12.78 -17.48
C THR A 101 -5.00 12.93 -16.39
N GLU A 102 -6.12 12.20 -16.48
CA GLU A 102 -7.28 12.38 -15.62
C GLU A 102 -7.15 11.56 -14.33
N VAL A 103 -6.96 10.24 -14.45
CA VAL A 103 -6.90 9.35 -13.29
C VAL A 103 -5.70 9.66 -12.40
N LYS A 104 -4.51 9.78 -13.00
CA LYS A 104 -3.29 10.15 -12.29
C LYS A 104 -3.47 11.43 -11.48
N LYS A 105 -4.04 12.47 -12.08
CA LYS A 105 -4.29 13.75 -11.39
C LYS A 105 -5.24 13.57 -10.20
N ILE A 106 -6.29 12.76 -10.33
CA ILE A 106 -7.22 12.49 -9.24
C ILE A 106 -6.52 11.76 -8.08
N VAL A 107 -5.82 10.68 -8.39
CA VAL A 107 -5.16 9.82 -7.39
C VAL A 107 -4.04 10.58 -6.68
N VAL A 108 -3.14 11.24 -7.43
CA VAL A 108 -2.02 12.01 -6.87
C VAL A 108 -2.52 13.10 -5.91
N ASN A 109 -3.52 13.89 -6.31
CA ASN A 109 -4.04 14.96 -5.46
C ASN A 109 -4.58 14.44 -4.13
N ASN A 110 -5.26 13.30 -4.15
CA ASN A 110 -5.79 12.70 -2.93
C ASN A 110 -4.68 12.02 -2.11
N LEU A 111 -3.67 11.40 -2.74
CA LEU A 111 -2.50 10.86 -2.04
C LEU A 111 -1.67 11.93 -1.35
N GLN A 112 -1.54 13.13 -1.93
CA GLN A 112 -0.87 14.26 -1.25
C GLN A 112 -1.60 14.66 0.04
N ILE A 113 -2.94 14.66 0.03
CA ILE A 113 -3.74 14.92 1.23
C ILE A 113 -3.50 13.83 2.28
N LEU A 114 -3.56 12.56 1.87
CA LEU A 114 -3.29 11.43 2.76
C LEU A 114 -1.89 11.54 3.35
N SER A 115 -0.91 11.86 2.53
CA SER A 115 0.47 11.94 2.96
C SER A 115 0.74 13.05 3.96
N LYS A 116 0.06 14.19 3.83
CA LYS A 116 0.15 15.27 4.82
C LYS A 116 -0.37 14.80 6.18
N GLU A 117 -1.51 14.11 6.18
CA GLU A 117 -2.08 13.52 7.40
C GLU A 117 -1.14 12.48 8.01
N VAL A 118 -0.55 11.62 7.17
CA VAL A 118 0.45 10.62 7.59
C VAL A 118 1.68 11.29 8.19
N GLY A 119 2.26 12.29 7.52
CA GLY A 119 3.44 13.00 8.00
C GLY A 119 3.21 13.65 9.36
N GLN A 120 2.04 14.27 9.56
CA GLN A 120 1.65 14.85 10.84
C GLN A 120 1.52 13.80 11.95
N ASN A 121 0.87 12.66 11.68
CA ASN A 121 0.74 11.59 12.68
C ASN A 121 2.08 10.93 13.02
N LEU A 122 2.92 10.64 12.02
CA LEU A 122 4.25 10.07 12.27
C LEU A 122 5.17 11.02 13.04
N GLU A 123 5.02 12.33 12.85
CA GLU A 123 5.74 13.32 13.65
C GLU A 123 5.28 13.30 15.12
N VAL A 124 3.98 13.15 15.37
CA VAL A 124 3.45 12.99 16.74
C VAL A 124 3.99 11.72 17.39
N VAL A 125 3.98 10.57 16.70
CA VAL A 125 4.58 9.32 17.19
C VAL A 125 6.05 9.52 17.54
N ARG A 126 6.82 10.19 16.66
CA ARG A 126 8.22 10.50 16.92
C ARG A 126 8.41 11.37 18.18
N MET A 127 7.59 12.41 18.33
CA MET A 127 7.62 13.27 19.53
C MET A 127 7.25 12.50 20.80
N ASN A 128 6.26 11.61 20.72
CA ASN A 128 5.86 10.73 21.82
C ASN A 128 7.00 9.79 22.25
N LEU A 129 7.71 9.20 21.30
CA LEU A 129 8.88 8.34 21.57
C LEU A 129 10.03 9.12 22.21
N GLN A 130 10.31 10.33 21.71
CA GLN A 130 11.34 11.22 22.29
C GLN A 130 11.01 11.65 23.71
N GLU A 131 9.74 11.94 23.98
CA GLU A 131 9.27 12.31 25.32
C GLU A 131 9.46 11.16 26.31
N VAL A 132 9.19 9.92 25.90
CA VAL A 132 9.46 8.74 26.72
C VAL A 132 10.96 8.56 26.91
N ASP A 133 11.76 8.63 25.84
CA ASP A 133 13.23 8.54 25.91
C ASP A 133 13.86 9.47 26.93
N TYR A 134 13.41 10.74 26.94
CA TYR A 134 13.90 11.71 27.91
C TYR A 134 13.58 11.34 29.37
N GLN A 135 12.40 10.78 29.62
CA GLN A 135 11.94 10.49 30.98
C GLN A 135 12.63 9.28 31.61
N ILE A 136 12.89 8.26 30.81
CA ILE A 136 13.39 6.97 31.31
C ILE A 136 14.80 6.65 30.83
N ASN A 137 15.45 7.60 30.15
CA ASN A 137 16.79 7.47 29.57
C ASN A 137 16.91 6.22 28.68
N SER A 138 15.92 6.03 27.79
CA SER A 138 15.90 4.97 26.78
C SER A 138 16.38 5.48 25.41
N ASN A 139 16.40 4.58 24.42
CA ASN A 139 16.78 4.86 23.03
C ASN A 139 15.69 4.42 22.02
N LEU A 140 14.43 4.49 22.41
CA LEU A 140 13.27 4.09 21.61
C LEU A 140 13.18 4.88 20.31
N ASN A 141 13.43 6.19 20.31
CA ASN A 141 13.43 7.01 19.10
C ASN A 141 14.55 6.57 18.14
N GLU A 142 15.72 6.17 18.64
CA GLU A 142 16.79 5.62 17.79
C GLU A 142 16.39 4.25 17.22
N GLN A 143 15.83 3.36 18.04
CA GLN A 143 15.33 2.06 17.60
C GLN A 143 14.19 2.17 16.59
N PHE A 144 13.29 3.15 16.77
CA PHE A 144 12.21 3.45 15.85
C PHE A 144 12.73 3.94 14.50
N ASN A 145 13.71 4.85 14.51
CA ASN A 145 14.37 5.29 13.28
C ASN A 145 15.04 4.12 12.54
N LEU A 146 15.68 3.20 13.25
CA LEU A 146 16.24 1.97 12.67
C LEU A 146 15.17 1.02 12.12
N ALA A 147 14.04 0.87 12.83
CA ALA A 147 12.92 0.06 12.38
C ALA A 147 12.29 0.62 11.09
N ILE A 148 12.10 1.95 11.01
CA ILE A 148 11.67 2.62 9.78
C ILE A 148 12.66 2.35 8.64
N VAL A 149 13.96 2.45 8.89
CA VAL A 149 14.98 2.19 7.87
C VAL A 149 14.94 0.74 7.37
N ASN A 150 14.64 -0.22 8.23
CA ASN A 150 14.52 -1.63 7.84
C ASN A 150 13.21 -1.92 7.09
N ILE A 151 12.09 -1.30 7.44
CA ILE A 151 10.82 -1.46 6.67
C ILE A 151 10.99 -0.93 5.24
N ARG A 152 11.84 0.09 5.03
CA ARG A 152 12.19 0.58 3.68
C ARG A 152 12.87 -0.48 2.80
N ALA A 153 13.46 -1.52 3.37
CA ALA A 153 14.11 -2.60 2.61
C ALA A 153 13.15 -3.70 2.16
N ASP A 154 11.95 -3.79 2.76
CA ASP A 154 10.94 -4.82 2.49
C ASP A 154 9.88 -4.39 1.44
N ASP A 155 10.30 -3.61 0.42
CA ASP A 155 9.46 -3.06 -0.67
C ASP A 155 8.36 -2.03 -0.26
N LEU A 156 8.25 -1.64 1.01
CA LEU A 156 7.31 -0.60 1.47
C LEU A 156 8.01 0.78 1.51
N ASP A 157 7.93 1.55 0.42
CA ASP A 157 8.59 2.88 0.33
C ASP A 157 7.84 3.98 1.11
N ILE A 158 8.03 4.01 2.43
CA ILE A 158 7.52 5.08 3.32
C ILE A 158 8.11 6.46 2.97
N ASN A 159 9.27 6.54 2.30
CA ASN A 159 9.85 7.82 1.89
C ASN A 159 9.10 8.43 0.70
N SER A 160 8.53 7.61 -0.19
CA SER A 160 7.63 8.11 -1.26
C SER A 160 6.44 8.85 -0.68
N VAL A 161 6.00 8.45 0.51
CA VAL A 161 4.93 9.05 1.30
C VAL A 161 5.42 10.37 1.88
N ILE A 162 6.38 10.34 2.80
CA ILE A 162 6.81 11.53 3.56
C ILE A 162 7.36 12.65 2.66
N LYS A 163 7.93 12.33 1.49
CA LYS A 163 8.44 13.33 0.53
C LYS A 163 7.35 14.14 -0.20
N LEU A 164 6.06 13.84 0.00
CA LEU A 164 4.96 14.54 -0.68
C LEU A 164 4.68 15.94 -0.12
N GLU A 165 5.22 16.28 1.04
CA GLU A 165 5.06 17.61 1.64
C GLU A 165 5.97 18.71 1.04
N GLY A 166 6.81 18.40 0.03
CA GLY A 166 7.85 19.33 -0.41
C GLY A 166 8.14 19.46 -1.91
N TYR A 167 7.31 18.96 -2.82
CA TYR A 167 7.66 18.92 -4.25
C TYR A 167 6.51 19.37 -5.17
N ASP A 168 6.72 20.50 -5.87
CA ASP A 168 5.67 21.21 -6.62
C ASP A 168 5.51 20.75 -8.09
N ASP A 169 6.41 19.93 -8.65
CA ASP A 169 6.32 19.59 -10.10
C ASP A 169 6.66 18.12 -10.49
N ASN A 170 7.13 17.26 -9.56
CA ASN A 170 7.61 15.90 -9.89
C ASN A 170 6.66 14.77 -9.44
N ALA A 171 5.35 14.98 -9.55
CA ALA A 171 4.35 13.92 -9.33
C ALA A 171 4.43 12.75 -10.35
N SER A 172 5.36 12.81 -11.32
CA SER A 172 5.67 11.72 -12.25
C SER A 172 6.29 10.51 -11.56
N GLY A 173 7.25 10.71 -10.64
CA GLY A 173 7.96 9.62 -9.96
C GLY A 173 7.09 8.80 -8.99
N LEU A 174 6.00 9.38 -8.49
CA LEU A 174 5.02 8.70 -7.63
C LEU A 174 4.25 7.62 -8.40
N TRP A 175 3.71 8.01 -9.55
CA TRP A 175 2.94 7.11 -10.41
C TRP A 175 3.84 5.99 -10.94
N GLU A 176 5.08 6.33 -11.29
CA GLU A 176 6.11 5.38 -11.72
C GLU A 176 6.57 4.42 -10.60
N GLY A 177 6.68 4.90 -9.36
CA GLY A 177 7.12 4.11 -8.20
C GLY A 177 6.06 3.19 -7.59
N LEU A 178 4.78 3.53 -7.72
CA LEU A 178 3.66 2.71 -7.22
C LEU A 178 3.39 1.44 -8.05
N GLN A 179 4.28 1.06 -8.98
CA GLN A 179 4.08 0.02 -10.00
C GLN A 179 2.85 0.24 -10.91
N LEU A 180 2.05 1.27 -10.66
CA LEU A 180 0.99 1.77 -11.54
C LEU A 180 1.52 2.51 -12.78
N GLY A 181 2.82 2.78 -12.83
CA GLY A 181 3.49 3.51 -13.91
C GLY A 181 3.47 2.81 -15.28
N GLY A 182 2.97 1.58 -15.34
CA GLY A 182 2.80 0.81 -16.56
C GLY A 182 1.45 0.99 -17.22
N LEU A 183 1.07 2.23 -17.57
CA LEU A 183 0.08 2.44 -18.63
C LEU A 183 0.68 2.28 -20.03
N THR A 184 1.87 1.69 -20.17
CA THR A 184 2.41 1.32 -21.47
C THR A 184 1.46 0.31 -22.15
N ALA A 185 1.48 0.20 -23.47
CA ALA A 185 0.57 -0.61 -24.30
C ALA A 185 0.23 -2.06 -23.84
N GLY A 186 0.88 -2.63 -22.83
CA GLY A 186 0.42 -3.80 -22.07
C GLY A 186 -0.72 -3.55 -21.08
N ALA A 187 -1.11 -2.31 -20.82
CA ALA A 187 -2.13 -1.91 -19.86
C ALA A 187 -3.50 -2.50 -20.20
N LEU A 188 -3.90 -2.51 -21.47
CA LEU A 188 -5.16 -3.16 -21.87
C LEU A 188 -5.18 -4.64 -21.49
N PHE A 189 -4.04 -5.34 -21.58
CA PHE A 189 -3.94 -6.75 -21.15
C PHE A 189 -3.99 -6.92 -19.63
N MET A 190 -3.48 -5.96 -18.85
CA MET A 190 -3.55 -5.98 -17.38
C MET A 190 -4.93 -5.56 -16.84
N PHE A 191 -5.60 -4.60 -17.49
CA PHE A 191 -6.92 -4.09 -17.10
C PHE A 191 -8.10 -4.90 -17.66
N THR A 192 -7.92 -5.85 -18.57
CA THR A 192 -9.05 -6.70 -19.00
C THR A 192 -8.82 -8.18 -18.74
N GLY A 193 -7.58 -8.65 -18.55
CA GLY A 193 -7.30 -10.10 -18.51
C GLY A 193 -7.71 -10.85 -19.79
N LEU A 194 -8.28 -10.13 -20.77
CA LEU A 194 -8.88 -10.59 -22.00
C LEU A 194 -8.52 -9.55 -23.06
N GLY A 195 -7.44 -9.78 -23.79
CA GLY A 195 -7.06 -8.87 -24.88
C GLY A 195 -8.24 -8.69 -25.84
N ILE A 196 -8.59 -7.44 -26.14
CA ILE A 196 -9.60 -7.11 -27.14
C ILE A 196 -9.22 -7.72 -28.52
N LEU A 197 -7.91 -7.83 -28.79
CA LEU A 197 -7.36 -8.53 -29.95
C LEU A 197 -7.84 -9.99 -30.10
N PRO A 198 -7.62 -10.89 -29.12
CA PRO A 198 -8.21 -12.23 -29.13
C PRO A 198 -9.72 -12.25 -29.36
N ILE A 199 -10.48 -11.26 -28.87
CA ILE A 199 -11.94 -11.22 -29.04
C ILE A 199 -12.33 -10.87 -30.49
N ILE A 200 -11.62 -9.92 -31.12
CA ILE A 200 -11.84 -9.56 -32.54
C ILE A 200 -11.36 -10.68 -33.47
N ILE A 201 -10.27 -11.37 -33.15
CA ILE A 201 -9.64 -12.37 -34.03
C ILE A 201 -10.22 -13.77 -33.84
N ALA A 202 -10.50 -14.21 -32.60
CA ALA A 202 -10.94 -15.58 -32.29
C ALA A 202 -12.45 -15.73 -32.03
N GLY A 203 -13.16 -14.64 -31.70
CA GLY A 203 -14.57 -14.66 -31.25
C GLY A 203 -15.63 -14.77 -32.35
N GLY A 204 -15.32 -15.32 -33.53
CA GLY A 204 -16.24 -15.36 -34.67
C GLY A 204 -16.45 -14.01 -35.37
N ALA A 205 -15.82 -12.94 -34.88
CA ALA A 205 -15.83 -11.61 -35.50
C ALA A 205 -15.20 -11.61 -36.89
N VAL A 206 -14.14 -12.39 -37.14
CA VAL A 206 -13.62 -12.61 -38.51
C VAL A 206 -14.68 -13.19 -39.44
N ALA A 207 -15.50 -14.13 -38.96
CA ALA A 207 -16.60 -14.68 -39.75
C ALA A 207 -17.69 -13.63 -40.00
N LEU A 208 -18.05 -12.83 -38.99
CA LEU A 208 -18.99 -11.71 -39.13
C LEU A 208 -18.50 -10.68 -40.15
N ILE A 209 -17.26 -10.21 -40.01
CA ILE A 209 -16.60 -9.27 -40.94
C ILE A 209 -16.58 -9.89 -42.35
N SER A 210 -16.20 -11.17 -42.48
CA SER A 210 -16.11 -11.86 -43.77
C SER A 210 -17.45 -12.04 -44.50
N SER A 211 -18.57 -12.16 -43.75
CA SER A 211 -19.90 -12.43 -44.28
C SER A 211 -20.55 -11.24 -44.99
N PHE A 212 -20.05 -10.03 -44.78
CA PHE A 212 -20.56 -8.80 -45.40
C PHE A 212 -19.91 -8.49 -46.76
N PHE A 213 -18.98 -9.32 -47.26
CA PHE A 213 -18.19 -9.02 -48.45
C PHE A 213 -18.77 -9.56 -49.77
N ASN A 214 -19.79 -8.89 -50.29
CA ASN A 214 -20.01 -8.79 -51.74
C ASN A 214 -19.21 -7.60 -52.29
N ILE A 215 -17.88 -7.70 -52.30
CA ILE A 215 -16.98 -6.66 -52.82
C ILE A 215 -16.59 -7.03 -54.26
N SER A 216 -17.06 -6.25 -55.23
CA SER A 216 -16.60 -6.30 -56.61
C SER A 216 -15.80 -5.04 -56.98
N GLY A 217 -14.53 -5.23 -57.33
CA GLY A 217 -13.82 -4.40 -58.32
C GLY A 217 -13.13 -3.10 -57.90
N ASP A 218 -13.05 -2.77 -56.61
CA ASP A 218 -12.36 -1.55 -56.15
C ASP A 218 -11.67 -1.80 -54.80
N GLU A 219 -10.33 -1.81 -54.80
CA GLU A 219 -9.50 -2.16 -53.64
C GLU A 219 -9.54 -1.07 -52.56
N GLU A 220 -9.62 0.21 -52.93
CA GLU A 220 -9.73 1.33 -51.99
C GLU A 220 -11.08 1.30 -51.25
N LYS A 221 -12.17 1.01 -51.97
CA LYS A 221 -13.48 0.79 -51.34
C LYS A 221 -13.52 -0.47 -50.48
N ALA A 222 -12.70 -1.48 -50.78
CA ALA A 222 -12.59 -2.68 -49.98
C ALA A 222 -11.85 -2.41 -48.67
N ASP A 223 -10.70 -1.74 -48.74
CA ASP A 223 -9.89 -1.27 -47.60
C ASP A 223 -10.76 -0.50 -46.59
N MET A 224 -11.41 0.58 -47.03
CA MET A 224 -12.19 1.43 -46.14
C MET A 224 -13.38 0.70 -45.50
N LYS A 225 -14.05 -0.20 -46.24
CA LYS A 225 -15.14 -1.01 -45.67
C LYS A 225 -14.65 -2.00 -44.62
N MET A 226 -13.50 -2.63 -44.85
CA MET A 226 -12.89 -3.56 -43.89
C MET A 226 -12.50 -2.83 -42.60
N LYS A 227 -11.87 -1.67 -42.73
CA LYS A 227 -11.54 -0.77 -41.62
C LYS A 227 -12.76 -0.39 -40.77
N GLN A 228 -13.84 0.06 -41.40
CA GLN A 228 -15.09 0.43 -40.72
C GLN A 228 -15.74 -0.75 -39.97
N GLN A 229 -15.69 -1.96 -40.54
CA GLN A 229 -16.24 -3.15 -39.89
C GLN A 229 -15.41 -3.59 -38.68
N VAL A 230 -14.08 -3.59 -38.81
CA VAL A 230 -13.18 -3.86 -37.70
C VAL A 230 -13.40 -2.86 -36.58
N TYR A 231 -13.52 -1.56 -36.91
CA TYR A 231 -13.89 -0.53 -35.95
C TYR A 231 -15.22 -0.83 -35.25
N HIS A 232 -16.29 -1.11 -36.00
CA HIS A 232 -17.62 -1.31 -35.42
C HIS A 232 -17.64 -2.51 -34.45
N VAL A 233 -17.06 -3.63 -34.87
CA VAL A 233 -16.98 -4.84 -34.06
C VAL A 233 -16.08 -4.61 -32.85
N GLY A 234 -14.90 -4.00 -33.04
CA GLY A 234 -13.98 -3.68 -31.95
C GLY A 234 -14.59 -2.74 -30.92
N PHE A 235 -15.29 -1.69 -31.37
CA PHE A 235 -15.93 -0.71 -30.50
C PHE A 235 -17.12 -1.31 -29.74
N GLN A 236 -17.92 -2.15 -30.39
CA GLN A 236 -18.97 -2.90 -29.70
C GLN A 236 -18.38 -3.78 -28.59
N LYS A 237 -17.27 -4.48 -28.86
CA LYS A 237 -16.59 -5.29 -27.86
C LYS A 237 -16.03 -4.47 -26.70
N PHE A 238 -15.47 -3.30 -27.00
CA PHE A 238 -15.09 -2.35 -25.96
C PHE A 238 -16.29 -1.95 -25.09
N GLN A 239 -17.44 -1.61 -25.69
CA GLN A 239 -18.65 -1.25 -24.94
C GLN A 239 -19.13 -2.40 -24.04
N GLU A 240 -19.10 -3.65 -24.54
CA GLU A 240 -19.44 -4.84 -23.76
C GLU A 240 -18.50 -5.05 -22.57
N SER A 241 -17.23 -4.65 -22.67
CA SER A 241 -16.22 -4.76 -21.58
C SER A 241 -15.99 -3.47 -20.79
N SER A 242 -16.71 -2.38 -21.11
CA SER A 242 -16.37 -1.05 -20.60
C SER A 242 -16.49 -0.93 -19.08
N GLU A 243 -17.51 -1.56 -18.51
CA GLU A 243 -17.73 -1.58 -17.05
C GLU A 243 -16.62 -2.36 -16.34
N GLU A 244 -16.25 -3.53 -16.87
CA GLU A 244 -15.17 -4.35 -16.31
C GLU A 244 -13.81 -3.64 -16.35
N ILE A 245 -13.53 -2.87 -17.41
CA ILE A 245 -12.33 -2.04 -17.49
C ILE A 245 -12.34 -0.98 -16.39
N LEU A 246 -13.47 -0.29 -16.21
CA LEU A 246 -13.61 0.73 -15.17
C LEU A 246 -13.46 0.12 -13.77
N ASP A 247 -14.09 -1.03 -13.50
CA ASP A 247 -13.99 -1.72 -12.22
C ASP A 247 -12.53 -2.04 -11.87
N LYS A 248 -11.75 -2.56 -12.84
CA LYS A 248 -10.32 -2.82 -12.63
C LYS A 248 -9.49 -1.56 -12.41
N VAL A 249 -9.86 -0.44 -13.04
CA VAL A 249 -9.25 0.86 -12.70
C VAL A 249 -9.59 1.25 -11.27
N CYS A 250 -10.83 1.04 -10.82
CA CYS A 250 -11.24 1.35 -9.45
C CYS A 250 -10.54 0.46 -8.42
N ASP A 251 -10.36 -0.83 -8.72
CA ASP A 251 -9.61 -1.78 -7.89
C ASP A 251 -8.14 -1.37 -7.76
N ASN A 252 -7.49 -0.99 -8.87
CA ASN A 252 -6.12 -0.50 -8.84
C ASN A 252 -5.98 0.80 -8.05
N ILE A 253 -6.95 1.72 -8.15
CA ILE A 253 -7.01 2.91 -7.29
C ILE A 253 -7.10 2.48 -5.82
N ALA A 254 -7.98 1.53 -5.49
CA ALA A 254 -8.14 1.05 -4.12
C ALA A 254 -6.85 0.43 -3.54
N GLU A 255 -6.19 -0.43 -4.32
CA GLU A 255 -4.95 -1.11 -3.94
C GLU A 255 -3.85 -0.12 -3.56
N VAL A 256 -3.74 1.00 -4.28
CA VAL A 256 -2.75 2.04 -4.01
C VAL A 256 -2.95 2.67 -2.65
N PHE A 257 -4.21 3.06 -2.34
CA PHE A 257 -4.54 3.65 -1.05
C PHE A 257 -4.32 2.65 0.09
N TYR A 258 -4.65 1.37 -0.11
CA TYR A 258 -4.43 0.34 0.92
C TYR A 258 -2.97 -0.02 1.13
N THR A 259 -2.18 -0.13 0.06
CA THR A 259 -0.74 -0.35 0.14
C THR A 259 -0.07 0.79 0.89
N GLN A 260 -0.51 2.02 0.59
CA GLN A 260 -0.07 3.21 1.27
C GLN A 260 -0.40 3.19 2.77
N PHE A 261 -1.65 2.88 3.12
CA PHE A 261 -2.09 2.75 4.51
C PHE A 261 -1.32 1.66 5.26
N LYS A 262 -1.21 0.46 4.69
CA LYS A 262 -0.49 -0.69 5.28
C LYS A 262 0.96 -0.35 5.61
N SER A 263 1.63 0.38 4.72
CA SER A 263 3.01 0.84 4.95
C SER A 263 3.12 1.70 6.21
N VAL A 264 2.16 2.60 6.41
CA VAL A 264 2.15 3.53 7.55
C VAL A 264 1.71 2.82 8.84
N SER A 265 0.67 2.00 8.77
CA SER A 265 0.18 1.22 9.90
C SER A 265 1.28 0.30 10.44
N THR A 266 2.08 -0.34 9.57
CA THR A 266 3.26 -1.13 9.98
C THR A 266 4.27 -0.29 10.79
N VAL A 267 4.50 0.97 10.43
CA VAL A 267 5.40 1.85 11.19
C VAL A 267 4.84 2.17 12.57
N ILE A 268 3.54 2.48 12.65
CA ILE A 268 2.86 2.78 13.92
C ILE A 268 2.87 1.53 14.81
N GLU A 269 2.61 0.35 14.25
CA GLU A 269 2.73 -0.94 14.96
C GLU A 269 4.14 -1.15 15.52
N GLN A 270 5.21 -0.79 14.80
CA GLN A 270 6.57 -0.85 15.35
C GLN A 270 6.78 0.11 16.53
N ALA A 271 6.21 1.31 16.49
CA ALA A 271 6.27 2.22 17.65
C ALA A 271 5.57 1.62 18.87
N ILE A 272 4.38 1.03 18.66
CA ILE A 272 3.62 0.34 19.71
C ILE A 272 4.42 -0.85 20.27
N LEU A 273 5.03 -1.68 19.41
CA LEU A 273 5.87 -2.80 19.83
C LEU A 273 7.08 -2.36 20.66
N LEU A 274 7.66 -1.20 20.36
CA LEU A 274 8.75 -0.63 21.17
C LEU A 274 8.27 -0.26 22.57
N TYR A 275 7.08 0.32 22.70
CA TYR A 275 6.46 0.58 23.99
C TYR A 275 6.12 -0.70 24.75
N GLU A 276 5.52 -1.69 24.09
CA GLU A 276 5.17 -2.98 24.70
C GLU A 276 6.41 -3.73 25.20
N ASN A 277 7.48 -3.78 24.40
CA ASN A 277 8.74 -4.40 24.81
C ASN A 277 9.35 -3.73 26.05
N LEU A 278 9.19 -2.41 26.18
CA LEU A 278 9.70 -1.66 27.32
C LEU A 278 8.88 -1.97 28.59
N LEU A 279 7.55 -2.07 28.47
CA LEU A 279 6.68 -2.52 29.57
C LEU A 279 6.99 -3.97 29.98
N GLU A 280 7.21 -4.88 29.02
CA GLU A 280 7.51 -6.28 29.29
C GLU A 280 8.86 -6.47 30.01
N GLN A 281 9.90 -5.74 29.57
CA GLN A 281 11.22 -5.79 30.21
C GLN A 281 11.17 -5.35 31.67
N GLN A 282 10.38 -4.32 31.96
CA GLN A 282 10.17 -3.91 33.33
C GLN A 282 9.41 -4.98 34.14
N ASP A 283 8.35 -5.55 33.57
CA ASP A 283 7.57 -6.60 34.23
C ASP A 283 8.44 -7.82 34.59
N LYS A 284 9.38 -8.16 33.70
CA LYS A 284 10.39 -9.19 33.92
C LYS A 284 11.38 -8.80 35.02
N ALA A 285 11.96 -7.59 34.96
CA ALA A 285 12.88 -7.10 35.99
C ALA A 285 12.21 -7.06 37.38
N HIS A 286 10.95 -6.63 37.45
CA HIS A 286 10.18 -6.60 38.67
C HIS A 286 9.94 -8.00 39.25
N LYS A 287 9.55 -8.97 38.42
CA LYS A 287 9.40 -10.38 38.82
C LYS A 287 10.72 -10.99 39.31
N GLU A 288 11.82 -10.72 38.60
CA GLU A 288 13.16 -11.18 38.98
C GLU A 288 13.59 -10.60 40.34
N THR A 289 13.42 -9.29 40.56
CA THR A 289 13.76 -8.65 41.83
C THR A 289 12.85 -9.11 42.97
N GLN A 290 11.55 -9.33 42.73
CA GLN A 290 10.69 -9.94 43.75
C GLN A 290 11.14 -11.36 44.12
N SER A 291 11.59 -12.14 43.14
CA SER A 291 12.13 -13.48 43.38
C SER A 291 13.43 -13.43 44.20
N GLN A 292 14.36 -12.53 43.84
CA GLN A 292 15.60 -12.31 44.58
C GLN A 292 15.34 -11.84 46.01
N LEU A 293 14.42 -10.89 46.22
CA LEU A 293 14.03 -10.41 47.56
C LEU A 293 13.43 -11.53 48.42
N LYS A 294 12.67 -12.46 47.84
CA LYS A 294 12.16 -13.63 48.57
C LYS A 294 13.30 -14.55 49.02
N VAL A 295 14.27 -14.81 48.13
CA VAL A 295 15.47 -15.61 48.45
C VAL A 295 16.29 -14.94 49.53
N GLU A 296 16.51 -13.63 49.44
CA GLU A 296 17.30 -12.87 50.40
C GLU A 296 16.61 -12.78 51.77
N LYS A 297 15.28 -12.56 51.81
CA LYS A 297 14.51 -12.62 53.07
C LYS A 297 14.58 -14.00 53.73
N ALA A 298 14.51 -15.07 52.94
CA ALA A 298 14.65 -16.44 53.45
C ALA A 298 16.06 -16.67 54.02
N PHE A 299 17.10 -16.20 53.33
CA PHE A 299 18.49 -16.28 53.79
C PHE A 299 18.72 -15.49 55.08
N ILE A 300 18.23 -14.25 55.17
CA ILE A 300 18.32 -13.41 56.37
C ILE A 300 17.60 -14.09 57.55
N SER A 301 16.41 -14.64 57.32
CA SER A 301 15.65 -15.35 58.36
C SER A 301 16.41 -16.59 58.87
N ALA A 302 17.04 -17.35 57.97
CA ALA A 302 17.88 -18.50 58.35
C ALA A 302 19.11 -18.07 59.17
N LYS A 303 19.77 -16.96 58.81
CA LYS A 303 20.90 -16.42 59.58
C LYS A 303 20.50 -15.93 60.97
N GLN A 304 19.34 -15.29 61.10
CA GLN A 304 18.82 -14.88 62.41
C GLN A 304 18.57 -16.08 63.32
N GLN A 305 18.03 -17.19 62.80
CA GLN A 305 17.84 -18.41 63.57
C GLN A 305 19.17 -19.04 64.03
N GLN A 306 20.20 -19.03 63.17
CA GLN A 306 21.54 -19.49 63.53
C GLN A 306 22.14 -18.66 64.67
N LEU A 307 22.00 -17.33 64.62
CA LEU A 307 22.50 -16.44 65.67
C LEU A 307 21.80 -16.68 67.01
N ILE A 308 20.47 -16.88 67.01
CA ILE A 308 19.70 -17.21 68.23
C ILE A 308 20.17 -18.55 68.82
N GLN A 309 20.45 -19.55 67.98
CA GLN A 309 20.97 -20.83 68.45
C GLN A 309 22.37 -20.69 69.07
N ILE A 310 23.27 -19.96 68.43
CA ILE A 310 24.61 -19.68 68.96
C ILE A 310 24.51 -18.94 70.30
N GLN A 311 23.63 -17.94 70.40
CA GLN A 311 23.42 -17.18 71.62
C GLN A 311 22.94 -18.07 72.77
N LYS A 312 21.97 -18.96 72.51
CA LYS A 312 21.51 -19.96 73.51
C LYS A 312 22.62 -20.92 73.93
N GLN A 313 23.46 -21.37 72.99
CA GLN A 313 24.60 -22.23 73.31
C GLN A 313 25.62 -21.51 74.19
N LEU A 314 25.90 -20.24 73.92
CA LEU A 314 26.81 -19.43 74.73
C LEU A 314 26.26 -19.17 76.14
N GLU A 315 24.95 -18.96 76.29
CA GLU A 315 24.31 -18.84 77.61
C GLU A 315 24.43 -20.14 78.43
N ILE A 316 24.25 -21.30 77.77
CA ILE A 316 24.44 -22.61 78.41
C ILE A 316 25.90 -22.78 78.86
N ILE A 317 26.87 -22.43 78.02
CA ILE A 317 28.29 -22.52 78.37
C ILE A 317 28.63 -21.55 79.52
N SER A 318 28.13 -20.31 79.46
CA SER A 318 28.36 -19.31 80.50
C SER A 318 27.80 -19.75 81.86
N THR A 319 26.61 -20.34 81.87
CA THR A 319 25.98 -20.85 83.12
C THR A 319 26.71 -22.07 83.67
N GLN A 320 27.28 -22.92 82.83
CA GLN A 320 28.13 -24.04 83.26
C GLN A 320 29.46 -23.58 83.87
N ILE A 321 30.08 -22.54 83.29
CA ILE A 321 31.36 -21.99 83.78
C ILE A 321 31.17 -21.21 85.09
N SER A 322 30.07 -20.46 85.27
CA SER A 322 29.82 -19.70 86.50
C SER A 322 29.30 -20.52 87.68
N GLY A 323 28.98 -21.81 87.47
CA GLY A 323 28.56 -22.76 88.51
C GLY A 323 29.66 -23.72 88.97
N SER A 324 30.89 -23.56 88.47
CA SER A 324 32.08 -24.35 88.82
C SER A 324 33.05 -23.52 89.66
#